data_AF-A0A8T2CD03-F1
#
_entry.id   AF-A0A8T2CD03-F1
#
_cell.length_a   1.000
_cell.length_b   1.000
_cell.length_c   1.000
_cell.angle_alpha   90.00
_cell.angle_beta   90.00
_cell.angle_gamma   90.00
#
_symmetry.space_group_name_H-M   'P 1'
#
loop_
_entity.id
_entity.type
_entity.pdbx_description
1 polymer ?
#
loop_
_entity_poly.entity_id
_entity_poly.type
_entity_poly.pdbx_seq_one_letter_code
_entity_poly.pdbx_strand_id
1 'polypeptide(L)'
;MYSSSSSSTAPQKFDVFLSFRGKDTRRTFISFLYKELIGMSIRTFKDDVELKSGRRIASDLLMAIENSKIAVVIVSKNYPASPWCLQELVMIMDVEKKGSLTVMPIFYNVEPAHVRRQIEKVAEQFRKHEKREDYETVVSWRQALTNLASISGHCSRDCEDDSKLLDEITKRISDMLLFSATPPSDSINNQFGFDAHMKELYPLLELTSNEGVRVIGIWARGGNGRSALARYVYQKIFKKFQSHCFLENVKGIPHDCQMSNLRDEFLIRIQGGYSKMKTSGLIKTRLMTQKVLLVANNVDKLEQLDALSEDFNCFGPGSLVIITTQDKQLLLAFGIKVVYEVECLRCFEVRQLFRQIGFRERDLYVGSELSSPISGTESS
;
A
#
# COMPACT_ATOMS: atom_id res chain seq x y z
N MET A 1 46.45 16.39 -7.73
CA MET A 1 45.49 15.41 -8.28
C MET A 1 44.23 15.52 -7.43
N TYR A 2 43.16 16.09 -7.97
CA TYR A 2 41.88 16.17 -7.26
C TYR A 2 41.22 14.79 -7.29
N SER A 3 40.96 14.25 -6.10
CA SER A 3 40.29 12.96 -5.93
C SER A 3 38.81 13.15 -6.19
N SER A 4 38.31 12.53 -7.26
CA SER A 4 36.89 12.52 -7.62
C SER A 4 36.13 11.64 -6.62
N SER A 5 35.37 12.25 -5.72
CA SER A 5 34.43 11.53 -4.86
C SER A 5 33.23 11.09 -5.71
N SER A 6 33.14 9.79 -5.99
CA SER A 6 31.93 9.19 -6.56
C SER A 6 30.83 9.20 -5.49
N SER A 7 29.88 10.12 -5.61
CA SER A 7 28.66 10.09 -4.82
C SER A 7 27.82 8.87 -5.23
N SER A 8 27.82 7.81 -4.43
CA SER A 8 26.87 6.72 -4.58
C SER A 8 25.49 7.22 -4.13
N THR A 9 24.71 7.77 -5.06
CA THR A 9 23.30 8.03 -4.85
C THR A 9 22.60 6.71 -4.55
N ALA A 10 21.89 6.63 -3.41
CA ALA A 10 21.09 5.47 -3.08
C ALA A 10 20.11 5.16 -4.23
N PRO A 11 19.85 3.89 -4.58
CA PRO A 11 18.94 3.54 -5.67
C PRO A 11 17.58 4.17 -5.43
N GLN A 12 17.06 4.87 -6.44
CA GLN A 12 15.77 5.53 -6.36
C GLN A 12 14.67 4.47 -6.26
N LYS A 13 14.06 4.34 -5.07
CA LYS A 13 12.95 3.40 -4.85
C LYS A 13 11.70 3.88 -5.58
N PHE A 14 11.04 2.97 -6.28
CA PHE A 14 9.74 3.20 -6.92
C PHE A 14 8.66 2.48 -6.12
N ASP A 15 7.45 3.01 -6.18
CA ASP A 15 6.28 2.35 -5.62
C ASP A 15 5.65 1.42 -6.69
N VAL A 16 5.65 1.84 -7.95
CA VAL A 16 5.07 1.11 -9.08
C VAL A 16 6.04 1.03 -10.27
N PHE A 17 6.13 -0.12 -10.91
CA PHE A 17 6.73 -0.35 -12.22
C PHE A 17 5.62 -0.61 -13.25
N LEU A 18 5.58 0.15 -14.35
CA LEU A 18 4.63 -0.08 -15.45
C LEU A 18 5.31 -0.80 -16.61
N SER A 19 4.90 -2.04 -16.87
CA SER A 19 5.25 -2.82 -18.05
C SER A 19 4.12 -2.77 -19.07
N PHE A 20 4.43 -2.39 -20.31
CA PHE A 20 3.42 -2.31 -21.37
C PHE A 20 4.06 -2.33 -22.76
N ARG A 21 3.26 -2.65 -23.77
CA ARG A 21 3.68 -2.48 -25.16
C ARG A 21 3.48 -1.03 -25.59
N GLY A 22 4.59 -0.33 -25.75
CA GLY A 22 4.61 1.08 -26.12
C GLY A 22 3.80 1.42 -27.37
N LYS A 23 3.97 0.65 -28.45
CA LYS A 23 3.23 0.86 -29.71
C LYS A 23 1.69 0.78 -29.55
N ASP A 24 1.20 0.06 -28.56
CA ASP A 24 -0.23 -0.23 -28.42
C ASP A 24 -0.94 0.75 -27.48
N THR A 25 -0.34 1.07 -26.32
CA THR A 25 -1.07 1.74 -25.22
C THR A 25 -0.40 3.01 -24.69
N ARG A 26 0.80 3.37 -25.17
CA ARG A 26 1.61 4.49 -24.63
C ARG A 26 0.91 5.84 -24.62
N ARG A 27 0.28 6.20 -25.75
CA ARG A 27 -0.37 7.52 -25.96
C ARG A 27 -1.85 7.52 -25.59
N THR A 28 -2.38 6.36 -25.22
CA THR A 28 -3.77 6.17 -24.83
C THR A 28 -3.77 5.82 -23.34
N PHE A 29 -4.25 4.64 -22.97
CA PHE A 29 -4.47 4.19 -21.61
C PHE A 29 -3.29 4.45 -20.65
N ILE A 30 -2.06 4.14 -21.06
CA ILE A 30 -0.88 4.27 -20.18
C ILE A 30 -0.55 5.73 -19.88
N SER A 31 -0.80 6.65 -20.81
CA SER A 31 -0.55 8.09 -20.57
C SER A 31 -1.44 8.64 -19.46
N PHE A 32 -2.70 8.21 -19.42
CA PHE A 32 -3.66 8.59 -18.40
C PHE A 32 -3.36 7.90 -17.07
N LEU A 33 -3.10 6.59 -17.08
CA LEU A 33 -2.75 5.84 -15.88
C LEU A 33 -1.48 6.42 -15.21
N TYR A 34 -0.44 6.70 -15.99
CA TYR A 34 0.78 7.30 -15.46
C TYR A 34 0.54 8.68 -14.87
N LYS A 35 -0.24 9.53 -15.56
CA LYS A 35 -0.62 10.85 -15.05
C LYS A 35 -1.35 10.73 -13.70
N GLU A 36 -2.27 9.78 -13.57
CA GLU A 36 -3.03 9.56 -12.35
C GLU A 36 -2.14 9.16 -11.17
N LEU A 37 -1.29 8.15 -11.38
CA LEU A 37 -0.38 7.67 -10.35
C LEU A 37 0.56 8.78 -9.85
N ILE A 38 1.07 9.61 -10.76
CA ILE A 38 1.87 10.78 -10.38
C ILE A 38 1.04 11.82 -9.62
N GLY A 39 -0.22 12.07 -10.04
CA GLY A 39 -1.16 12.94 -9.33
C GLY A 39 -1.45 12.48 -7.89
N MET A 40 -1.46 11.17 -7.66
CA MET A 40 -1.61 10.54 -6.35
C MET A 40 -0.31 10.49 -5.53
N SER A 41 0.79 11.10 -6.02
CA SER A 41 2.12 11.05 -5.41
C SER A 41 2.72 9.63 -5.31
N ILE A 42 2.30 8.72 -6.18
CA ILE A 42 2.85 7.36 -6.29
C ILE A 42 4.07 7.39 -7.22
N ARG A 43 5.26 7.08 -6.69
CA ARG A 43 6.50 7.11 -7.49
C ARG A 43 6.47 5.97 -8.49
N THR A 44 6.29 6.31 -9.76
CA THR A 44 6.05 5.32 -10.80
C THR A 44 7.19 5.31 -11.80
N PHE A 45 7.81 4.15 -12.00
CA PHE A 45 8.68 3.93 -13.14
C PHE A 45 7.84 3.54 -14.35
N LYS A 46 7.85 4.38 -15.38
CA LYS A 46 7.19 4.11 -16.66
C LYS A 46 8.21 3.53 -17.63
N ASP A 47 8.05 2.26 -18.00
CA ASP A 47 8.94 1.68 -18.98
C ASP A 47 8.60 2.15 -20.41
N ASP A 48 9.40 3.09 -20.90
CA ASP A 48 9.30 3.62 -22.27
C ASP A 48 10.50 3.15 -23.11
N VAL A 49 11.00 1.91 -22.91
CA VAL A 49 12.23 1.40 -23.56
C VAL A 49 12.17 1.47 -25.08
N GLU A 50 11.02 1.24 -25.72
CA GLU A 50 10.91 1.35 -27.19
C GLU A 50 11.22 2.78 -27.74
N LEU A 51 11.18 3.83 -26.91
CA LEU A 51 11.50 5.21 -27.33
C LEU A 51 12.96 5.59 -27.10
N LYS A 52 13.71 4.85 -26.28
CA LYS A 52 15.08 5.22 -25.92
C LYS A 52 16.07 4.54 -26.88
N SER A 53 16.28 5.15 -28.05
CA SER A 53 17.39 4.87 -29.00
C SER A 53 18.78 5.19 -28.43
N GLY A 54 19.03 4.90 -27.15
CA GLY A 54 20.26 5.20 -26.43
C GLY A 54 20.28 4.41 -25.13
N ARG A 55 20.53 3.09 -25.27
CA ARG A 55 20.89 2.10 -24.23
C ARG A 55 20.51 2.48 -22.79
N ARG A 56 19.31 2.07 -22.35
CA ARG A 56 19.18 1.60 -20.97
C ARG A 56 19.80 0.20 -20.92
N ILE A 57 20.78 0.00 -20.05
CA ILE A 57 21.42 -1.29 -19.87
C ILE A 57 20.38 -2.19 -19.18
N ALA A 58 20.31 -3.48 -19.52
CA ALA A 58 19.41 -4.43 -18.86
C ALA A 58 19.49 -4.37 -17.32
N SER A 59 20.64 -3.96 -16.78
CA SER A 59 20.86 -3.67 -15.36
C SER A 59 19.96 -2.56 -14.80
N ASP A 60 19.76 -1.46 -15.52
CA ASP A 60 18.94 -0.34 -15.04
C ASP A 60 17.46 -0.71 -14.97
N LEU A 61 17.02 -1.53 -15.93
CA LEU A 61 15.66 -2.06 -15.96
C LEU A 61 15.45 -3.02 -14.79
N LEU A 62 16.37 -3.98 -14.61
CA LEU A 62 16.31 -4.92 -13.50
C LEU A 62 16.33 -4.20 -12.15
N MET A 63 17.20 -3.20 -11.97
CA MET A 63 17.23 -2.39 -10.76
C MET A 63 15.90 -1.65 -10.54
N ALA A 64 15.27 -1.12 -11.58
CA ALA A 64 13.97 -0.46 -11.44
C ALA A 64 12.87 -1.44 -11.01
N ILE A 65 12.88 -2.67 -11.54
CA ILE A 65 11.96 -3.74 -11.15
C ILE A 65 12.21 -4.15 -9.69
N GLU A 66 13.46 -4.44 -9.32
CA GLU A 66 13.82 -4.86 -7.96
C GLU A 66 13.56 -3.79 -6.90
N ASN A 67 13.66 -2.51 -7.28
CA ASN A 67 13.37 -1.38 -6.39
C ASN A 67 11.90 -0.91 -6.42
N SER A 68 11.01 -1.66 -7.07
CA SER A 68 9.57 -1.41 -7.11
C SER A 68 8.81 -2.33 -6.15
N LYS A 69 7.71 -1.84 -5.57
CA LYS A 69 6.83 -2.67 -4.72
C LYS A 69 5.80 -3.45 -5.54
N ILE A 70 5.28 -2.81 -6.58
CA ILE A 70 4.24 -3.36 -7.45
C ILE A 70 4.70 -3.27 -8.90
N ALA A 71 4.57 -4.34 -9.67
CA ALA A 71 4.68 -4.30 -11.13
C ALA A 71 3.29 -4.46 -11.75
N VAL A 72 2.83 -3.44 -12.46
CA VAL A 72 1.59 -3.47 -13.23
C VAL A 72 1.96 -3.84 -14.66
N VAL A 73 1.47 -4.99 -15.12
CA VAL A 73 1.77 -5.51 -16.46
C VAL A 73 0.53 -5.41 -17.34
N ILE A 74 0.56 -4.49 -18.30
CA ILE A 74 -0.53 -4.22 -19.23
C ILE A 74 -0.31 -5.04 -20.50
N VAL A 75 -1.00 -6.17 -20.58
CA VAL A 75 -0.94 -7.10 -21.70
C VAL A 75 -1.96 -6.68 -22.75
N SER A 76 -1.48 -6.06 -23.83
CA SER A 76 -2.27 -5.77 -25.02
C SER A 76 -2.26 -6.93 -26.01
N LYS A 77 -3.14 -6.89 -27.01
CA LYS A 77 -3.22 -7.89 -28.10
C LYS A 77 -1.90 -8.14 -28.83
N ASN A 78 -1.01 -7.15 -28.96
CA ASN A 78 0.30 -7.33 -29.59
C ASN A 78 1.46 -7.36 -28.59
N TYR A 79 1.22 -7.34 -27.28
CA TYR A 79 2.27 -7.44 -26.27
C TYR A 79 3.28 -8.58 -26.58
N PRO A 80 2.83 -9.81 -26.90
CA PRO A 80 3.74 -10.92 -27.21
C PRO A 80 4.56 -10.75 -28.49
N ALA A 81 4.27 -9.77 -29.34
CA ALA A 81 5.06 -9.53 -30.56
C ALA A 81 6.37 -8.77 -30.29
N SER A 82 6.64 -8.34 -29.04
CA SER A 82 7.85 -7.58 -28.68
C SER A 82 8.78 -8.45 -27.84
N PRO A 83 9.98 -8.81 -28.35
CA PRO A 83 11.01 -9.48 -27.55
C PRO A 83 11.35 -8.72 -26.28
N TRP A 84 11.38 -7.38 -26.34
CA TRP A 84 11.65 -6.53 -25.18
C TRP A 84 10.59 -6.66 -24.08
N CYS A 85 9.31 -6.62 -24.45
CA CYS A 85 8.23 -6.79 -23.48
C CYS A 85 8.25 -8.20 -22.87
N LEU A 86 8.54 -9.23 -23.66
CA LEU A 86 8.64 -10.60 -23.17
C LEU A 86 9.85 -10.81 -22.24
N GLN A 87 11.00 -10.21 -22.57
CA GLN A 87 12.19 -10.27 -21.74
C GLN A 87 12.02 -9.52 -20.42
N GLU A 88 11.41 -8.33 -20.46
CA GLU A 88 11.03 -7.59 -19.26
C GLU A 88 10.08 -8.40 -18.38
N LEU A 89 9.09 -9.06 -18.98
CA LEU A 89 8.17 -9.92 -18.25
C LEU A 89 8.89 -11.08 -17.56
N VAL A 90 9.88 -11.72 -18.20
CA VAL A 90 10.71 -12.74 -17.53
C VAL A 90 11.38 -12.16 -16.29
N MET A 91 12.01 -10.99 -16.39
CA MET A 91 12.65 -10.33 -15.24
C MET A 91 11.64 -10.04 -14.12
N ILE A 92 10.46 -9.51 -14.45
CA ILE A 92 9.40 -9.22 -13.49
C ILE A 92 8.98 -10.50 -12.76
N MET A 93 8.72 -11.58 -13.50
CA MET A 93 8.28 -12.85 -12.91
C MET A 93 9.38 -13.50 -12.07
N ASP A 94 10.66 -13.29 -12.40
CA ASP A 94 11.77 -13.82 -11.59
C ASP A 94 11.98 -13.03 -10.29
N VAL A 95 11.71 -11.73 -10.28
CA VAL A 95 11.70 -10.92 -9.05
C VAL A 95 10.47 -11.24 -8.19
N GLU A 96 9.30 -11.45 -8.81
CA GLU A 96 8.07 -11.86 -8.12
C GLU A 96 8.25 -13.19 -7.38
N LYS A 97 8.86 -14.21 -8.02
CA LYS A 97 9.17 -15.50 -7.38
C LYS A 97 10.05 -15.38 -6.13
N LYS A 98 10.89 -14.33 -6.04
CA LYS A 98 11.72 -14.06 -4.85
C LYS A 98 10.92 -13.42 -3.71
N GLY A 99 9.67 -13.04 -3.94
CA GLY A 99 8.75 -12.49 -2.95
C GLY A 99 8.90 -10.99 -2.68
N SER A 100 9.75 -10.28 -3.43
CA SER A 100 10.02 -8.85 -3.21
C SER A 100 9.14 -7.91 -4.03
N LEU A 101 8.35 -8.44 -4.97
CA LEU A 101 7.55 -7.66 -5.93
C LEU A 101 6.16 -8.27 -6.06
N THR A 102 5.12 -7.46 -5.91
CA THR A 102 3.74 -7.88 -6.21
C THR A 102 3.42 -7.61 -7.68
N VAL A 103 2.94 -8.61 -8.42
CA VAL A 103 2.57 -8.46 -9.83
C VAL A 103 1.07 -8.31 -9.99
N MET A 104 0.65 -7.29 -10.74
CA MET A 104 -0.75 -6.99 -11.05
C MET A 104 -0.97 -7.02 -12.58
N PRO A 105 -1.51 -8.12 -13.13
CA PRO A 105 -1.78 -8.22 -14.56
C PRO A 105 -3.06 -7.47 -14.95
N ILE A 106 -2.98 -6.71 -16.04
CA ILE A 106 -4.11 -6.03 -16.70
C ILE A 106 -4.20 -6.52 -18.15
N PHE A 107 -5.28 -7.21 -18.47
CA PHE A 107 -5.54 -7.72 -19.81
C PHE A 107 -6.33 -6.67 -20.60
N TYR A 108 -5.61 -5.88 -21.39
CA TYR A 108 -6.17 -4.76 -22.13
C TYR A 108 -6.57 -5.16 -23.54
N ASN A 109 -7.88 -5.25 -23.78
CA ASN A 109 -8.50 -5.68 -25.03
C ASN A 109 -8.03 -7.06 -25.52
N VAL A 110 -7.67 -7.94 -24.59
CA VAL A 110 -7.26 -9.32 -24.83
C VAL A 110 -7.92 -10.25 -23.83
N GLU A 111 -8.26 -11.47 -24.27
CA GLU A 111 -8.81 -12.49 -23.40
C GLU A 111 -7.69 -13.13 -22.55
N PRO A 112 -7.79 -13.15 -21.21
CA PRO A 112 -6.78 -13.77 -20.35
C PRO A 112 -6.54 -15.25 -20.70
N ALA A 113 -7.59 -15.97 -21.10
CA ALA A 113 -7.47 -17.36 -21.55
C ALA A 113 -6.59 -17.51 -22.81
N HIS A 114 -6.64 -16.54 -23.73
CA HIS A 114 -5.82 -16.57 -24.95
C HIS A 114 -4.35 -16.33 -24.63
N VAL A 115 -4.06 -15.49 -23.63
CA VAL A 115 -2.70 -15.27 -23.11
C VAL A 115 -2.21 -16.53 -22.37
N ARG A 116 -3.01 -17.07 -21.45
CA ARG A 116 -2.63 -18.22 -20.61
C ARG A 116 -2.35 -19.47 -21.42
N ARG A 117 -3.25 -19.80 -22.37
CA ARG A 117 -3.15 -20.98 -23.24
C ARG A 117 -2.33 -20.71 -24.50
N GLN A 118 -1.92 -19.46 -24.71
CA GLN A 118 -1.11 -19.02 -25.84
C GLN A 118 -1.70 -19.45 -27.20
N ILE A 119 -2.99 -19.17 -27.38
CA ILE A 119 -3.76 -19.51 -28.59
C ILE A 119 -4.00 -18.28 -29.48
N GLU A 120 -4.63 -18.48 -30.63
CA GLU A 120 -4.94 -17.44 -31.62
C GLU A 120 -3.71 -16.57 -31.99
N LYS A 121 -3.82 -15.24 -31.81
CA LYS A 121 -2.78 -14.29 -32.16
C LYS A 121 -1.53 -14.44 -31.30
N VAL A 122 -1.67 -14.91 -30.06
CA VAL A 122 -0.52 -15.20 -29.18
C VAL A 122 0.29 -16.36 -29.76
N ALA A 123 -0.39 -17.44 -30.18
CA ALA A 123 0.26 -18.56 -30.87
C ALA A 123 0.98 -18.11 -32.15
N GLU A 124 0.34 -17.23 -32.93
CA GLU A 124 0.93 -16.70 -34.16
C GLU A 124 2.23 -15.92 -33.89
N GLN A 125 2.28 -15.11 -32.82
CA GLN A 125 3.51 -14.38 -32.48
C GLN A 125 4.62 -15.33 -32.04
N PHE A 126 4.30 -16.35 -31.23
CA PHE A 126 5.33 -17.30 -30.81
C PHE A 126 5.89 -18.13 -31.97
N ARG A 127 5.08 -18.51 -32.96
CA ARG A 127 5.59 -19.14 -34.20
C ARG A 127 6.60 -18.27 -34.96
N LYS A 128 6.53 -16.95 -34.80
CA LYS A 128 7.50 -16.02 -35.41
C LYS A 128 8.78 -15.95 -34.59
N HIS A 129 8.67 -15.97 -33.27
CA HIS A 129 9.82 -15.97 -32.36
C HIS A 129 10.62 -17.29 -32.44
N GLU A 130 9.94 -18.43 -32.54
CA GLU A 130 10.56 -19.76 -32.73
C GLU A 130 11.45 -19.86 -33.99
N LYS A 131 11.26 -18.96 -34.96
CA LYS A 131 12.08 -18.90 -36.18
C LYS A 131 13.29 -17.98 -36.05
N ARG A 132 13.37 -17.17 -35.00
CA ARG A 132 14.32 -16.05 -34.87
C ARG A 132 15.18 -16.14 -33.62
N GLU A 133 14.62 -16.71 -32.57
CA GLU A 133 15.22 -16.78 -31.24
C GLU A 133 15.52 -18.24 -30.90
N ASP A 134 16.43 -18.47 -29.95
CA ASP A 134 16.75 -19.81 -29.47
C ASP A 134 15.58 -20.42 -28.67
N TYR A 135 15.60 -21.75 -28.59
CA TYR A 135 14.55 -22.52 -27.93
C TYR A 135 14.35 -22.13 -26.46
N GLU A 136 15.44 -21.93 -25.70
CA GLU A 136 15.39 -21.65 -24.26
C GLU A 136 14.75 -20.28 -24.00
N THR A 137 15.14 -19.26 -24.78
CA THR A 137 14.55 -17.92 -24.74
C THR A 137 13.05 -17.97 -24.98
N VAL A 138 12.60 -18.65 -26.05
CA VAL A 138 11.17 -18.77 -26.36
C VAL A 138 10.42 -19.50 -25.25
N VAL A 139 10.96 -20.59 -24.71
CA VAL A 139 10.35 -21.33 -23.61
C VAL A 139 10.20 -20.45 -22.37
N SER A 140 11.23 -19.65 -22.03
CA SER A 140 11.17 -18.73 -20.89
C SER A 140 10.05 -17.69 -21.05
N TRP A 141 9.89 -17.12 -22.25
CA TRP A 141 8.84 -16.16 -22.57
C TRP A 141 7.45 -16.77 -22.48
N ARG A 142 7.29 -17.99 -23.00
CA ARG A 142 6.03 -18.74 -22.90
C ARG A 142 5.67 -18.98 -21.43
N GLN A 143 6.62 -19.43 -20.62
CA GLN A 143 6.39 -19.70 -19.21
C GLN A 143 6.00 -18.42 -18.44
N ALA A 144 6.69 -17.31 -18.72
CA ALA A 144 6.41 -16.03 -18.05
C ALA A 144 4.99 -15.52 -18.36
N LEU A 145 4.53 -15.60 -19.61
CA LEU A 145 3.14 -15.24 -19.97
C LEU A 145 2.11 -16.16 -19.33
N THR A 146 2.36 -17.47 -19.29
CA THR A 146 1.43 -18.42 -18.65
C THR A 146 1.34 -18.19 -17.15
N ASN A 147 2.46 -17.91 -16.49
CA ASN A 147 2.49 -17.60 -15.06
C ASN A 147 1.76 -16.28 -14.77
N LEU A 148 2.05 -15.22 -15.54
CA LEU A 148 1.36 -13.93 -15.44
C LEU A 148 -0.16 -14.10 -15.59
N ALA A 149 -0.58 -14.87 -16.60
CA ALA A 149 -2.00 -15.11 -16.87
C ALA A 149 -2.68 -16.09 -15.90
N SER A 150 -1.92 -16.66 -14.96
CA SER A 150 -2.46 -17.45 -13.85
C SER A 150 -2.68 -16.61 -12.59
N ILE A 151 -2.12 -15.40 -12.51
CA ILE A 151 -2.38 -14.43 -11.45
C ILE A 151 -3.75 -13.77 -11.69
N SER A 152 -4.52 -13.54 -10.62
CA SER A 152 -5.81 -12.84 -10.70
C SER A 152 -5.60 -11.38 -11.15
N GLY A 153 -6.00 -11.08 -12.38
CA GLY A 153 -5.92 -9.75 -13.00
C GLY A 153 -7.26 -9.09 -13.27
N HIS A 154 -7.23 -7.90 -13.87
CA HIS A 154 -8.42 -7.23 -14.42
C HIS A 154 -8.44 -7.38 -15.94
N CYS A 155 -9.62 -7.61 -16.51
CA CYS A 155 -9.82 -7.56 -17.95
C CYS A 155 -10.53 -6.27 -18.31
N SER A 156 -10.01 -5.52 -19.28
CA SER A 156 -10.65 -4.26 -19.71
C SER A 156 -12.06 -4.47 -20.28
N ARG A 157 -12.38 -5.70 -20.72
CA ARG A 157 -13.69 -6.06 -21.25
C ARG A 157 -14.77 -6.18 -20.18
N ASP A 158 -14.37 -6.36 -18.92
CA ASP A 158 -15.29 -6.44 -17.79
C ASP A 158 -15.67 -5.05 -17.25
N CYS A 159 -14.95 -4.02 -17.72
CA CYS A 159 -15.22 -2.62 -17.38
C CYS A 159 -16.03 -1.96 -18.49
N GLU A 160 -16.91 -1.02 -18.13
CA GLU A 160 -17.72 -0.30 -19.13
C GLU A 160 -16.87 0.59 -20.05
N ASP A 161 -15.82 1.21 -19.50
CA ASP A 161 -14.91 2.09 -20.24
C ASP A 161 -13.51 2.13 -19.59
N ASP A 162 -12.56 2.73 -20.31
CA ASP A 162 -11.17 2.89 -19.88
C ASP A 162 -11.02 3.80 -18.65
N SER A 163 -11.98 4.71 -18.39
CA SER A 163 -11.94 5.60 -17.23
C SER A 163 -12.22 4.81 -15.95
N LYS A 164 -13.26 3.96 -15.95
CA LYS A 164 -13.57 3.09 -14.81
C LYS A 164 -12.47 2.07 -14.55
N LEU A 165 -11.90 1.50 -15.62
CA LEU A 165 -10.74 0.62 -15.50
C LEU A 165 -9.55 1.35 -14.84
N LEU A 166 -9.30 2.60 -15.24
CA LEU A 166 -8.25 3.43 -14.65
C LEU A 166 -8.51 3.68 -13.15
N ASP A 167 -9.74 4.07 -12.77
CA ASP A 167 -10.14 4.30 -11.38
C ASP A 167 -9.99 3.03 -10.52
N GLU A 168 -10.36 1.87 -11.07
CA GLU A 168 -10.23 0.59 -10.37
C GLU A 168 -8.76 0.21 -10.15
N ILE A 169 -7.92 0.39 -11.18
CA ILE A 169 -6.48 0.10 -11.09
C ILE A 169 -5.80 1.03 -10.09
N THR A 170 -6.05 2.33 -10.14
CA THR A 170 -5.39 3.31 -9.28
C THR A 170 -5.80 3.14 -7.82
N LYS A 171 -7.10 2.87 -7.58
CA LYS A 171 -7.61 2.49 -6.26
C LYS A 171 -6.93 1.23 -5.75
N ARG A 172 -6.86 0.17 -6.56
CA ARG A 172 -6.25 -1.10 -6.14
C ARG A 172 -4.75 -0.94 -5.85
N ILE A 173 -4.02 -0.17 -6.65
CA ILE A 173 -2.61 0.16 -6.39
C ILE A 173 -2.46 0.90 -5.06
N SER A 174 -3.29 1.91 -4.82
CA SER A 174 -3.26 2.66 -3.55
C SER A 174 -3.56 1.76 -2.36
N ASP A 175 -4.58 0.93 -2.46
CA ASP A 175 -4.90 -0.08 -1.45
C ASP A 175 -3.69 -1.02 -1.21
N MET A 176 -3.10 -1.59 -2.26
CA MET A 176 -1.91 -2.43 -2.14
C MET A 176 -0.73 -1.71 -1.48
N LEU A 177 -0.49 -0.43 -1.79
CA LEU A 177 0.58 0.37 -1.17
C LEU A 177 0.29 0.68 0.30
N LEU A 178 -0.98 0.91 0.65
CA LEU A 178 -1.43 1.09 2.03
C LEU A 178 -1.33 -0.20 2.85
N PHE A 179 -1.58 -1.37 2.25
CA PHE A 179 -1.53 -2.67 2.91
C PHE A 179 -0.14 -3.31 2.93
N SER A 180 0.72 -3.03 1.94
CA SER A 180 2.14 -3.44 1.90
C SER A 180 3.04 -2.59 2.79
N ALA A 181 2.53 -1.50 3.36
CA ALA A 181 3.13 -0.82 4.50
C ALA A 181 2.98 -1.69 5.77
N THR A 182 3.54 -2.89 5.76
CA THR A 182 3.78 -3.64 6.99
C THR A 182 4.78 -2.87 7.87
N PRO A 183 4.57 -2.84 9.20
CA PRO A 183 5.59 -2.37 10.13
C PRO A 183 6.87 -3.22 9.96
N PRO A 184 8.02 -2.77 10.50
CA PRO A 184 9.18 -3.66 10.64
C PRO A 184 8.73 -5.01 11.21
N SER A 185 9.18 -6.07 10.56
CA SER A 185 8.85 -7.45 10.85
C SER A 185 9.25 -7.84 12.27
N ASP A 186 8.37 -7.55 13.24
CA ASP A 186 8.38 -8.11 14.60
C ASP A 186 6.94 -8.24 15.17
N SER A 187 5.90 -7.95 14.37
CA SER A 187 4.55 -7.66 14.89
C SER A 187 3.52 -8.79 14.80
N ILE A 188 3.95 -10.05 14.61
CA ILE A 188 3.01 -11.19 14.71
C ILE A 188 2.42 -11.32 16.13
N ASN A 189 3.04 -10.70 17.15
CA ASN A 189 2.52 -10.68 18.51
C ASN A 189 1.66 -9.45 18.89
N ASN A 190 1.52 -8.44 18.02
CA ASN A 190 0.77 -7.21 18.36
C ASN A 190 -0.72 -7.25 18.00
N GLN A 191 -1.20 -8.30 17.32
CA GLN A 191 -2.61 -8.45 16.98
C GLN A 191 -3.48 -8.63 18.25
N PHE A 192 -2.95 -9.34 19.25
CA PHE A 192 -3.67 -9.66 20.49
C PHE A 192 -3.97 -8.43 21.37
N GLY A 193 -3.11 -7.41 21.35
CA GLY A 193 -3.33 -6.16 22.09
C GLY A 193 -4.39 -5.26 21.43
N PHE A 194 -4.41 -5.16 20.11
CA PHE A 194 -5.35 -4.28 19.41
C PHE A 194 -6.79 -4.80 19.39
N ASP A 195 -7.00 -6.12 19.42
CA ASP A 195 -8.35 -6.67 19.50
C ASP A 195 -9.04 -6.35 20.85
N ALA A 196 -8.27 -6.25 21.94
CA ALA A 196 -8.78 -5.78 23.23
C ALA A 196 -9.21 -4.31 23.15
N HIS A 197 -8.35 -3.43 22.61
CA HIS A 197 -8.70 -2.04 22.37
C HIS A 197 -9.91 -1.89 21.43
N MET A 198 -10.04 -2.73 20.40
CA MET A 198 -11.21 -2.71 19.51
C MET A 198 -12.50 -3.05 20.24
N LYS A 199 -12.49 -4.00 21.19
CA LYS A 199 -13.68 -4.33 22.00
C LYS A 199 -14.18 -3.13 22.80
N GLU A 200 -13.26 -2.32 23.33
CA GLU A 200 -13.59 -1.11 24.08
C GLU A 200 -13.97 0.06 23.17
N LEU A 201 -13.33 0.18 22.01
CA LEU A 201 -13.62 1.22 21.02
C LEU A 201 -14.96 1.00 20.32
N TYR A 202 -15.34 -0.23 19.97
CA TYR A 202 -16.55 -0.51 19.19
C TYR A 202 -17.83 0.16 19.74
N PRO A 203 -18.12 0.09 21.06
CA PRO A 203 -19.23 0.83 21.67
C PRO A 203 -19.12 2.35 21.46
N LEU A 204 -17.92 2.91 21.55
CA LEU A 204 -17.68 4.36 21.39
C LEU A 204 -17.87 4.83 19.94
N LEU A 205 -17.54 3.99 18.95
CA LEU A 205 -17.66 4.33 17.53
C LEU A 205 -19.12 4.44 17.06
N GLU A 206 -20.04 3.73 17.73
CA GLU A 206 -21.48 3.68 17.43
C GLU A 206 -21.78 3.51 15.93
N LEU A 207 -21.13 2.55 15.25
CA LEU A 207 -21.09 2.46 13.78
C LEU A 207 -22.47 2.36 13.09
N THR A 208 -23.50 1.93 13.83
CA THR A 208 -24.90 1.82 13.38
C THR A 208 -25.67 3.13 13.49
N SER A 209 -25.19 4.10 14.26
CA SER A 209 -25.84 5.40 14.40
C SER A 209 -25.72 6.22 13.10
N ASN A 210 -26.87 6.71 12.64
CA ASN A 210 -27.01 7.59 11.48
C ASN A 210 -27.28 9.04 11.90
N GLU A 211 -27.01 9.38 13.17
CA GLU A 211 -27.17 10.74 13.68
C GLU A 211 -25.88 11.54 13.56
N GLY A 212 -25.99 12.72 12.93
CA GLY A 212 -24.95 13.75 12.89
C GLY A 212 -23.56 13.29 12.46
N VAL A 213 -22.56 14.09 12.82
CA VAL A 213 -21.13 13.77 12.66
C VAL A 213 -20.56 13.54 14.06
N ARG A 214 -19.98 12.36 14.29
CA ARG A 214 -19.36 12.04 15.58
C ARG A 214 -17.86 12.27 15.52
N VAL A 215 -17.31 12.86 16.56
CA VAL A 215 -15.88 13.09 16.72
C VAL A 215 -15.39 12.37 17.97
N ILE A 216 -14.39 11.50 17.79
CA ILE A 216 -13.79 10.71 18.86
C ILE A 216 -12.30 10.99 18.90
N GLY A 217 -11.77 11.23 20.10
CA GLY A 217 -10.35 11.35 20.35
C GLY A 217 -9.74 10.02 20.78
N ILE A 218 -8.59 9.65 20.24
CA ILE A 218 -7.73 8.57 20.74
C ILE A 218 -6.45 9.20 21.25
N TRP A 219 -6.21 9.09 22.54
CA TRP A 219 -5.06 9.69 23.20
C TRP A 219 -4.13 8.65 23.78
N ALA A 220 -2.81 8.87 23.68
CA ALA A 220 -1.80 8.06 24.35
C ALA A 220 -0.55 8.90 24.66
N ARG A 221 0.01 8.74 25.86
CA ARG A 221 1.28 9.38 26.24
C ARG A 221 2.47 8.67 25.58
N GLY A 222 2.86 9.11 24.38
CA GLY A 222 4.04 8.64 23.64
C GLY A 222 3.92 7.24 23.02
N GLY A 223 4.74 6.97 21.98
CA GLY A 223 4.90 5.64 21.35
C GLY A 223 4.20 5.44 19.99
N ASN A 224 4.69 4.45 19.23
CA ASN A 224 4.15 4.04 17.91
C ASN A 224 2.80 3.31 18.00
N GLY A 225 2.44 2.82 19.20
CA GLY A 225 1.23 2.03 19.44
C GLY A 225 -0.08 2.77 19.13
N ARG A 226 -0.15 4.10 19.36
CA ARG A 226 -1.33 4.91 19.01
C ARG A 226 -1.55 4.97 17.50
N SER A 227 -0.51 5.27 16.73
CA SER A 227 -0.58 5.32 15.27
C SER A 227 -0.92 3.94 14.68
N ALA A 228 -0.36 2.88 15.26
CA ALA A 228 -0.66 1.51 14.88
C ALA A 228 -2.13 1.15 15.18
N LEU A 229 -2.65 1.50 16.36
CA LEU A 229 -4.06 1.31 16.70
C LEU A 229 -4.98 2.13 15.79
N ALA A 230 -4.67 3.39 15.52
CA ALA A 230 -5.43 4.24 14.62
C ALA A 230 -5.57 3.63 13.23
N ARG A 231 -4.45 3.10 12.70
CA ARG A 231 -4.42 2.38 11.42
C ARG A 231 -5.23 1.09 11.48
N TYR A 232 -5.10 0.32 12.55
CA TYR A 232 -5.86 -0.91 12.75
C TYR A 232 -7.37 -0.66 12.79
N VAL A 233 -7.80 0.35 13.57
CA VAL A 233 -9.21 0.79 13.66
C VAL A 233 -9.73 1.15 12.28
N TYR A 234 -8.99 2.01 11.55
CA TYR A 234 -9.36 2.41 10.18
C TYR A 234 -9.59 1.19 9.28
N GLN A 235 -8.63 0.26 9.24
CA GLN A 235 -8.71 -0.95 8.42
C GLN A 235 -9.93 -1.83 8.76
N LYS A 236 -10.37 -1.86 10.01
CA LYS A 236 -11.53 -2.68 10.44
C LYS A 236 -12.87 -2.06 10.07
N ILE A 237 -12.97 -0.74 9.94
CA ILE A 237 -14.27 -0.06 9.84
C ILE A 237 -14.49 0.70 8.53
N PHE A 238 -13.44 1.00 7.74
CA PHE A 238 -13.56 1.88 6.57
C PHE A 238 -14.62 1.43 5.55
N LYS A 239 -14.76 0.12 5.33
CA LYS A 239 -15.73 -0.46 4.38
C LYS A 239 -17.19 -0.17 4.73
N LYS A 240 -17.48 0.29 5.95
CA LYS A 240 -18.83 0.66 6.41
C LYS A 240 -19.22 2.10 6.03
N PHE A 241 -18.33 2.84 5.38
CA PHE A 241 -18.50 4.23 5.02
C PHE A 241 -18.44 4.39 3.49
N GLN A 242 -19.21 5.34 2.96
CA GLN A 242 -19.26 5.61 1.51
C GLN A 242 -18.01 6.35 1.03
N SER A 243 -17.37 7.10 1.92
CA SER A 243 -16.11 7.78 1.66
C SER A 243 -15.25 7.72 2.90
N HIS A 244 -13.93 7.58 2.73
CA HIS A 244 -13.03 7.42 3.86
C HIS A 244 -11.64 7.99 3.57
N CYS A 245 -10.98 8.50 4.60
CA CYS A 245 -9.64 9.07 4.51
C CYS A 245 -8.85 8.78 5.79
N PHE A 246 -7.60 8.33 5.63
CA PHE A 246 -6.63 8.21 6.71
C PHE A 246 -5.48 9.20 6.47
N LEU A 247 -5.37 10.22 7.30
CA LEU A 247 -4.27 11.17 7.31
C LEU A 247 -3.18 10.65 8.23
N GLU A 248 -2.07 10.17 7.66
CA GLU A 248 -1.08 9.38 8.40
C GLU A 248 -0.26 10.19 9.41
N ASN A 249 0.01 11.47 9.13
CA ASN A 249 0.76 12.32 10.05
C ASN A 249 0.44 13.80 9.86
N VAL A 250 -0.57 14.30 10.57
CA VAL A 250 -1.01 15.69 10.51
C VAL A 250 0.07 16.67 10.97
N LYS A 251 0.86 16.29 12.00
CA LYS A 251 2.03 17.04 12.47
C LYS A 251 3.06 17.36 11.39
N GLY A 252 3.18 16.51 10.36
CA GLY A 252 4.21 16.64 9.32
C GLY A 252 3.89 17.68 8.24
N ILE A 253 2.72 18.30 8.27
CA ILE A 253 2.23 19.20 7.22
C ILE A 253 2.80 20.63 7.48
N PRO A 254 3.51 21.24 6.51
CA PRO A 254 4.23 22.51 6.70
C PRO A 254 3.35 23.69 7.16
N HIS A 255 3.89 24.50 8.07
CA HIS A 255 3.19 25.62 8.72
C HIS A 255 2.82 26.79 7.79
N ASP A 256 3.57 27.03 6.72
CA ASP A 256 3.45 28.25 5.92
C ASP A 256 2.25 28.25 4.94
N CYS A 257 1.46 27.18 4.91
CA CYS A 257 0.31 26.98 4.02
C CYS A 257 -0.85 26.20 4.69
N GLN A 258 -0.99 26.31 6.02
CA GLN A 258 -1.80 25.42 6.88
C GLN A 258 -3.27 25.24 6.45
N MET A 259 -3.93 26.29 5.98
CA MET A 259 -5.37 26.25 5.69
C MET A 259 -5.71 25.55 4.37
N SER A 260 -4.84 25.65 3.36
CA SER A 260 -5.07 25.02 2.06
C SER A 260 -4.59 23.58 2.05
N ASN A 261 -3.48 23.25 2.70
CA ASN A 261 -2.83 21.96 2.48
C ASN A 261 -3.52 20.77 3.17
N LEU A 262 -4.03 20.95 4.41
CA LEU A 262 -4.78 19.89 5.10
C LEU A 262 -6.10 19.59 4.39
N ARG A 263 -6.79 20.65 3.95
CA ARG A 263 -8.02 20.56 3.16
C ARG A 263 -7.76 19.94 1.80
N ASP A 264 -6.77 20.44 1.07
CA ASP A 264 -6.38 19.91 -0.23
C ASP A 264 -5.97 18.44 -0.11
N GLU A 265 -5.19 18.05 0.90
CA GLU A 265 -4.80 16.65 1.10
C GLU A 265 -6.00 15.76 1.42
N PHE A 266 -6.93 16.21 2.25
CA PHE A 266 -8.19 15.51 2.49
C PHE A 266 -9.03 15.37 1.22
N LEU A 267 -9.24 16.48 0.49
CA LEU A 267 -10.04 16.53 -0.73
C LEU A 267 -9.41 15.68 -1.85
N ILE A 268 -8.08 15.75 -2.04
CA ILE A 268 -7.32 14.94 -3.00
C ILE A 268 -7.50 13.46 -2.69
N ARG A 269 -7.40 13.05 -1.42
CA ARG A 269 -7.55 11.65 -1.01
C ARG A 269 -8.99 11.13 -1.14
N ILE A 270 -9.99 11.99 -0.89
CA ILE A 270 -11.42 11.66 -1.03
C ILE A 270 -11.87 11.64 -2.51
N GLN A 271 -11.21 12.43 -3.37
CA GLN A 271 -11.59 12.60 -4.78
C GLN A 271 -10.75 11.74 -5.73
N GLY A 272 -9.68 11.12 -5.24
CA GLY A 272 -8.80 10.29 -6.07
C GLY A 272 -7.98 11.11 -7.07
N GLY A 273 -7.32 12.20 -6.63
CA GLY A 273 -6.21 12.79 -7.40
C GLY A 273 -6.47 14.03 -8.26
N TYR A 274 -7.71 14.51 -8.44
CA TYR A 274 -7.98 15.61 -9.39
C TYR A 274 -8.15 17.03 -8.78
N SER A 275 -7.16 17.88 -9.10
CA SER A 275 -7.17 19.36 -9.26
C SER A 275 -7.41 20.29 -8.05
N LYS A 276 -6.37 21.09 -7.77
CA LYS A 276 -6.43 22.40 -7.11
C LYS A 276 -7.33 23.38 -7.89
N MET A 277 -7.98 24.28 -7.16
CA MET A 277 -8.65 25.51 -7.63
C MET A 277 -9.93 25.34 -8.46
N LYS A 278 -11.08 25.13 -7.77
CA LYS A 278 -12.45 25.66 -8.04
C LYS A 278 -13.59 24.74 -7.56
N THR A 279 -13.29 23.56 -7.02
CA THR A 279 -14.27 22.49 -6.72
C THR A 279 -14.70 22.37 -5.25
N SER A 280 -14.14 23.17 -4.33
CA SER A 280 -14.41 23.05 -2.88
C SER A 280 -15.90 23.07 -2.53
N GLY A 281 -16.70 23.94 -3.16
CA GLY A 281 -18.14 24.02 -2.92
C GLY A 281 -18.89 22.75 -3.30
N LEU A 282 -18.63 22.20 -4.49
CA LEU A 282 -19.29 20.98 -4.98
C LEU A 282 -18.92 19.75 -4.16
N ILE A 283 -17.67 19.66 -3.68
CA ILE A 283 -17.22 18.55 -2.85
C ILE A 283 -17.89 18.63 -1.47
N LYS A 284 -17.99 19.82 -0.87
CA LYS A 284 -18.73 20.02 0.39
C LYS A 284 -20.18 19.57 0.22
N THR A 285 -20.87 19.98 -0.85
CA THR A 285 -22.25 19.55 -1.11
C THR A 285 -22.38 18.03 -1.24
N ARG A 286 -21.41 17.36 -1.88
CA ARG A 286 -21.39 15.88 -1.97
C ARG A 286 -21.20 15.24 -0.59
N LEU A 287 -20.21 15.70 0.17
CA LEU A 287 -19.89 15.15 1.49
C LEU A 287 -21.03 15.34 2.50
N MET A 288 -21.84 16.40 2.36
CA MET A 288 -23.03 16.65 3.19
C MET A 288 -24.09 15.55 3.06
N THR A 289 -24.04 14.75 2.00
CA THR A 289 -24.98 13.64 1.76
C THR A 289 -24.37 12.26 2.00
N GLN A 290 -23.07 12.18 2.27
CA GLN A 290 -22.35 10.91 2.39
C GLN A 290 -22.00 10.58 3.84
N LYS A 291 -21.98 9.28 4.13
CA LYS A 291 -21.44 8.73 5.38
C LYS A 291 -19.92 8.61 5.25
N VAL A 292 -19.17 9.51 5.90
CA VAL A 292 -17.72 9.68 5.76
C VAL A 292 -16.97 9.17 6.98
N LEU A 293 -15.84 8.48 6.79
CA LEU A 293 -14.86 8.18 7.83
C LEU A 293 -13.60 9.02 7.65
N LEU A 294 -13.23 9.84 8.63
CA LEU A 294 -11.95 10.52 8.67
C LEU A 294 -11.14 10.05 9.86
N VAL A 295 -9.89 9.64 9.64
CA VAL A 295 -8.93 9.36 10.72
C VAL A 295 -7.74 10.28 10.58
N ALA A 296 -7.62 11.25 11.48
CA ALA A 296 -6.52 12.21 11.53
C ALA A 296 -5.48 11.76 12.55
N ASN A 297 -4.37 11.18 12.05
CA ASN A 297 -3.32 10.65 12.90
C ASN A 297 -2.27 11.71 13.26
N ASN A 298 -1.80 11.69 14.51
CA ASN A 298 -0.76 12.58 15.04
C ASN A 298 -1.08 14.08 14.92
N VAL A 299 -2.24 14.50 15.40
CA VAL A 299 -2.57 15.92 15.57
C VAL A 299 -1.87 16.44 16.82
N ASP A 300 -1.17 17.57 16.73
CA ASP A 300 -0.40 18.14 17.84
C ASP A 300 -0.60 19.64 18.06
N LYS A 301 -1.47 20.28 17.27
CA LYS A 301 -1.80 21.70 17.37
C LYS A 301 -3.30 21.96 17.25
N LEU A 302 -3.81 22.97 17.94
CA LEU A 302 -5.23 23.30 17.93
C LEU A 302 -5.65 23.83 16.54
N GLU A 303 -4.78 24.59 15.89
CA GLU A 303 -5.02 25.15 14.57
C GLU A 303 -5.24 24.06 13.50
N GLN A 304 -4.63 22.87 13.67
CA GLN A 304 -4.85 21.71 12.81
C GLN A 304 -6.27 21.16 12.99
N LEU A 305 -6.79 21.14 14.22
CA LEU A 305 -8.16 20.72 14.48
C LEU A 305 -9.17 21.72 13.93
N ASP A 306 -8.94 23.02 14.14
CA ASP A 306 -9.78 24.08 13.61
C ASP A 306 -9.86 23.98 12.07
N ALA A 307 -8.71 23.77 11.41
CA ALA A 307 -8.64 23.59 9.97
C ALA A 307 -9.47 22.39 9.47
N LEU A 308 -9.40 21.26 10.16
CA LEU A 308 -10.17 20.05 9.86
C LEU A 308 -11.67 20.21 10.16
N SER A 309 -12.01 21.02 11.17
CA SER A 309 -13.40 21.20 11.64
C SER A 309 -14.32 21.80 10.59
N GLU A 310 -13.82 22.77 9.83
CA GLU A 310 -14.57 23.37 8.73
C GLU A 310 -14.93 22.36 7.63
N ASP A 311 -14.19 21.26 7.53
CA ASP A 311 -14.45 20.20 6.56
C ASP A 311 -15.44 19.17 7.10
N PHE A 312 -15.20 18.63 8.30
CA PHE A 312 -16.08 17.61 8.84
C PHE A 312 -17.43 18.14 9.34
N ASN A 313 -17.57 19.45 9.54
CA ASN A 313 -18.89 20.11 9.67
C ASN A 313 -19.76 19.96 8.42
N CYS A 314 -19.16 19.66 7.27
CA CYS A 314 -19.85 19.44 6.01
C CYS A 314 -20.11 17.95 5.73
N PHE A 315 -19.90 17.04 6.68
CA PHE A 315 -20.17 15.61 6.44
C PHE A 315 -21.63 15.26 6.69
N GLY A 316 -22.12 14.25 5.96
CA GLY A 316 -23.47 13.77 6.08
C GLY A 316 -23.71 12.96 7.36
N PRO A 317 -24.99 12.67 7.67
CA PRO A 317 -25.35 11.94 8.89
C PRO A 317 -24.72 10.54 8.98
N GLY A 318 -24.32 10.16 10.20
CA GLY A 318 -23.62 8.89 10.48
C GLY A 318 -22.12 8.92 10.21
N SER A 319 -21.56 10.08 9.84
CA SER A 319 -20.12 10.23 9.63
C SER A 319 -19.34 10.16 10.94
N LEU A 320 -18.09 9.71 10.84
CA LEU A 320 -17.22 9.48 11.98
C LEU A 320 -15.84 10.10 11.73
N VAL A 321 -15.39 10.90 12.68
CA VAL A 321 -14.07 11.51 12.72
C VAL A 321 -13.32 10.96 13.93
N ILE A 322 -12.14 10.41 13.69
CA ILE A 322 -11.24 9.90 14.72
C ILE A 322 -9.98 10.77 14.69
N ILE A 323 -9.77 11.51 15.76
CA ILE A 323 -8.59 12.32 15.98
C ILE A 323 -7.65 11.54 16.88
N THR A 324 -6.37 11.45 16.54
CA THR A 324 -5.40 10.86 17.46
C THR A 324 -4.28 11.83 17.80
N THR A 325 -3.91 11.88 19.08
CA THR A 325 -2.93 12.85 19.58
C THR A 325 -2.15 12.32 20.78
N GLN A 326 -0.99 12.93 21.04
CA GLN A 326 -0.22 12.73 22.27
C GLN A 326 -0.60 13.72 23.37
N ASP A 327 -1.41 14.73 23.06
CA ASP A 327 -1.83 15.75 24.01
C ASP A 327 -3.33 15.64 24.31
N LYS A 328 -3.67 15.18 25.52
CA LYS A 328 -5.07 15.03 25.95
C LYS A 328 -5.75 16.40 26.07
N GLN A 329 -4.99 17.42 26.46
CA GLN A 329 -5.52 18.78 26.65
C GLN A 329 -5.96 19.37 25.31
N LEU A 330 -5.29 19.01 24.21
CA LEU A 330 -5.69 19.42 22.87
C LEU A 330 -7.10 18.92 22.48
N LEU A 331 -7.45 17.68 22.81
CA LEU A 331 -8.79 17.14 22.56
C LEU A 331 -9.86 17.85 23.40
N LEU A 332 -9.53 18.11 24.67
CA LEU A 332 -10.43 18.78 25.61
C LEU A 332 -10.65 20.25 25.24
N ALA A 333 -9.59 20.96 24.86
CA ALA A 333 -9.63 22.35 24.44
C ALA A 333 -10.50 22.53 23.18
N PHE A 334 -10.48 21.57 22.27
CA PHE A 334 -11.33 21.55 21.09
C PHE A 334 -12.79 21.13 21.38
N GLY A 335 -13.08 20.61 22.59
CA GLY A 335 -14.43 20.21 23.00
C GLY A 335 -14.84 18.80 22.60
N ILE A 336 -13.88 17.91 22.31
CA ILE A 336 -14.16 16.50 22.00
C ILE A 336 -14.61 15.79 23.28
N LYS A 337 -15.86 15.34 23.31
CA LYS A 337 -16.48 14.71 24.49
C LYS A 337 -16.05 13.26 24.71
N VAL A 338 -15.90 12.50 23.61
CA VAL A 338 -15.55 11.08 23.67
C VAL A 338 -14.06 10.93 23.43
N VAL A 339 -13.32 10.60 24.48
CA VAL A 339 -11.86 10.40 24.42
C VAL A 339 -11.53 8.99 24.92
N TYR A 340 -10.99 8.17 24.04
CA TYR A 340 -10.41 6.88 24.37
C TYR A 340 -8.94 7.04 24.75
N GLU A 341 -8.61 6.72 25.99
CA GLU A 341 -7.25 6.69 26.48
C GLU A 341 -6.66 5.31 26.20
N VAL A 342 -5.65 5.27 25.33
CA VAL A 342 -4.83 4.07 25.15
C VAL A 342 -3.92 4.00 26.37
N GLU A 343 -4.37 3.30 27.40
CA GLU A 343 -3.45 2.82 28.42
C GLU A 343 -2.31 2.13 27.69
N CYS A 344 -1.07 2.58 27.94
CA CYS A 344 0.05 2.04 27.19
C CYS A 344 0.01 0.52 27.24
N LEU A 345 0.27 -0.14 26.10
CA LEU A 345 0.50 -1.58 25.95
C LEU A 345 1.53 -2.19 26.95
N ARG A 346 2.08 -1.36 27.84
CA ARG A 346 3.14 -1.57 28.83
C ARG A 346 2.82 -2.55 29.96
N CYS A 347 1.60 -3.05 30.16
CA CYS A 347 1.34 -3.94 31.30
C CYS A 347 0.97 -5.39 30.97
N PHE A 348 0.35 -5.68 29.83
CA PHE A 348 -0.01 -7.07 29.50
C PHE A 348 1.09 -7.77 28.69
N GLU A 349 1.61 -7.11 27.66
CA GLU A 349 2.63 -7.67 26.77
C GLU A 349 4.00 -7.72 27.45
N VAL A 350 4.43 -6.69 28.19
CA VAL A 350 5.69 -6.74 28.97
C VAL A 350 5.62 -7.82 30.06
N ARG A 351 4.49 -8.01 30.74
CA ARG A 351 4.34 -9.09 31.73
C ARG A 351 4.38 -10.47 31.08
N GLN A 352 3.78 -10.66 29.92
CA GLN A 352 3.81 -11.94 29.21
C GLN A 352 5.16 -12.20 28.53
N LEU A 353 5.83 -11.17 28.03
CA LEU A 353 7.19 -11.24 27.51
C LEU A 353 8.19 -11.53 28.64
N PHE A 354 8.06 -10.88 29.81
CA PHE A 354 8.84 -11.21 31.01
C PHE A 354 8.55 -12.62 31.52
N ARG A 355 7.31 -13.11 31.42
CA ARG A 355 7.01 -14.52 31.73
C ARG A 355 7.65 -15.45 30.72
N GLN A 356 7.52 -15.22 29.41
CA GLN A 356 8.11 -16.10 28.40
C GLN A 356 9.64 -16.10 28.42
N ILE A 357 10.27 -14.95 28.66
CA ILE A 357 11.74 -14.84 28.77
C ILE A 357 12.21 -15.43 30.11
N GLY A 358 11.55 -15.09 31.22
CA GLY A 358 11.91 -15.57 32.56
C GLY A 358 11.61 -17.05 32.83
N PHE A 359 10.67 -17.66 32.12
CA PHE A 359 10.42 -19.11 32.20
C PHE A 359 11.26 -19.93 31.21
N ARG A 360 11.72 -19.35 30.09
CA ARG A 360 12.69 -20.03 29.19
C ARG A 360 14.07 -20.25 29.83
N GLU A 361 14.49 -19.38 30.75
CA GLU A 361 15.77 -19.56 31.46
C GLU A 361 15.73 -20.64 32.55
N ARG A 362 14.56 -20.98 33.11
CA ARG A 362 14.47 -22.08 34.09
C ARG A 362 14.48 -23.46 33.44
N ASP A 363 13.91 -23.59 32.26
CA ASP A 363 13.87 -24.88 31.56
C ASP A 363 15.22 -25.26 30.92
N LEU A 364 16.13 -24.29 30.75
CA LEU A 364 17.49 -24.52 30.22
C LEU A 364 18.53 -24.84 31.32
N TYR A 365 18.25 -24.57 32.60
CA TYR A 365 19.16 -24.86 33.71
C TYR A 365 18.81 -26.11 34.53
N VAL A 366 17.62 -26.69 34.34
CA VAL A 366 17.24 -27.95 35.03
C VAL A 366 17.57 -29.19 34.19
N GLY A 367 17.95 -29.02 32.91
CA GLY A 367 18.21 -30.12 31.97
C GLY A 367 19.67 -30.55 31.80
N SER A 368 20.65 -29.89 32.44
CA SER A 368 22.09 -30.14 32.19
C SER A 368 22.90 -30.69 33.37
N GLU A 369 22.29 -30.94 34.52
CA GLU A 369 22.94 -31.68 35.63
C GLU A 369 22.15 -32.95 35.96
N LEU A 370 22.34 -34.02 35.17
CA LEU A 370 22.14 -35.43 35.56
C LEU A 370 22.52 -36.35 34.40
N SER A 371 23.82 -36.48 34.13
CA SER A 371 24.39 -37.66 33.46
C SER A 371 25.91 -37.68 33.57
N SER A 372 26.42 -37.93 34.77
CA SER A 372 27.76 -38.50 34.95
C SER A 372 27.63 -40.03 35.00
N PRO A 373 28.21 -40.79 34.05
CA PRO A 373 28.27 -42.24 34.17
C PRO A 373 29.34 -42.61 35.20
N ILE A 374 28.92 -43.31 36.25
CA ILE A 374 29.79 -44.05 37.15
C ILE A 374 30.40 -45.20 36.34
N SER A 375 31.68 -45.10 35.97
CA SER A 375 32.46 -46.26 35.51
C SER A 375 32.89 -47.06 36.73
N GLY A 376 32.26 -48.22 36.90
CA GLY A 376 32.59 -49.20 37.92
C GLY A 376 34.00 -49.75 37.75
N THR A 377 34.66 -49.91 38.89
CA THR A 377 35.82 -50.77 39.15
C THR A 377 35.55 -52.21 38.73
N GLU A 378 36.57 -52.89 38.18
CA GLU A 378 37.00 -54.17 38.78
C GLU A 378 38.42 -54.57 38.34
N SER A 379 39.09 -55.15 39.31
CA SER A 379 40.46 -55.64 39.37
C SER A 379 40.56 -57.12 38.96
N SER A 380 41.59 -57.47 38.19
CA SER A 380 42.49 -58.63 38.39
C SER A 380 43.60 -58.61 37.33
#